data_AF-A0ABD7B6V3-F1
#
_entry.id   AF-A0ABD7B6V3-F1
#
_cell.length_a   1.000
_cell.length_b   1.000
_cell.length_c   1.000
_cell.angle_alpha   90.00
_cell.angle_beta   90.00
_cell.angle_gamma   90.00
#
_symmetry.space_group_name_H-M   'P 1'
#
loop_
_entity.id
_entity.type
_entity.pdbx_description
1 polymer ?
#
loop_
_entity_poly.entity_id
_entity_poly.type
_entity_poly.pdbx_seq_one_letter_code
_entity_poly.pdbx_strand_id
1 'polypeptide(L)'
;MTAPASSNSSRTSFGKYLIGAATRAGRLVNQLETSVLNSSILASVPLRYRQLGMQTVKLMLLLAVASVAFFLAIGMVALWTIAALPISIDRQPRIHEMSHPRHHLRYPEMYDDNGSPR
;
A
#
# COMPACT_ATOMS: atom_id res chain seq x y z
N MET A 1 -35.87 27.57 -8.36
CA MET A 1 -35.07 27.35 -7.14
C MET A 1 -33.94 26.40 -7.50
N THR A 2 -32.71 26.91 -7.62
CA THR A 2 -31.51 26.14 -7.98
C THR A 2 -30.56 26.17 -6.78
N ALA A 3 -30.31 25.00 -6.19
CA ALA A 3 -29.34 24.86 -5.11
C ALA A 3 -27.92 24.81 -5.72
N PRO A 4 -26.97 25.66 -5.29
CA PRO A 4 -25.58 25.48 -5.68
C PRO A 4 -25.00 24.26 -4.95
N ALA A 5 -24.51 23.29 -5.73
CA ALA A 5 -23.74 22.18 -5.20
C ALA A 5 -22.44 22.72 -4.58
N SER A 6 -22.35 22.66 -3.25
CA SER A 6 -21.11 22.94 -2.52
C SER A 6 -20.12 21.82 -2.82
N SER A 7 -19.14 22.12 -3.68
CA SER A 7 -17.95 21.28 -3.83
C SER A 7 -17.06 21.52 -2.62
N ASN A 8 -17.22 20.70 -1.58
CA ASN A 8 -16.23 20.61 -0.52
C ASN A 8 -14.92 20.07 -1.14
N SER A 9 -14.07 20.99 -1.59
CA SER A 9 -12.68 20.73 -1.89
C SER A 9 -11.98 20.36 -0.58
N SER A 10 -12.10 19.10 -0.18
CA SER A 10 -11.31 18.50 0.89
C SER A 10 -9.86 18.39 0.40
N ARG A 11 -9.17 19.52 0.34
CA ARG A 11 -7.71 19.63 0.29
C ARG A 11 -7.18 18.91 1.52
N THR A 12 -6.79 17.66 1.36
CA THR A 12 -6.23 16.83 2.42
C THR A 12 -4.99 17.54 2.99
N SER A 13 -5.13 18.09 4.21
CA SER A 13 -4.08 18.81 4.93
C SER A 13 -2.79 17.99 5.07
N PHE A 14 -2.92 16.65 5.06
CA PHE A 14 -1.84 15.68 5.06
C PHE A 14 -0.76 15.93 3.99
N GLY A 15 -1.13 16.32 2.77
CA GLY A 15 -0.15 16.56 1.71
C GLY A 15 0.80 17.71 2.03
N LYS A 16 0.31 18.79 2.66
CA LYS A 16 1.14 19.95 3.03
C LYS A 16 2.13 19.61 4.14
N TYR A 17 1.72 18.79 5.10
CA TYR A 17 2.60 18.35 6.20
C TYR A 17 3.71 17.43 5.71
N LEU A 18 3.41 16.48 4.82
CA LEU A 18 4.40 15.58 4.21
C LEU A 18 5.46 16.36 3.41
N ILE A 19 5.03 17.32 2.58
CA ILE A 19 5.95 18.17 1.82
C ILE A 19 6.82 19.01 2.77
N GLY A 20 6.23 19.59 3.82
CA GLY A 20 6.97 20.35 4.83
C GLY A 20 8.00 19.51 5.58
N ALA A 21 7.63 18.29 5.98
CA ALA A 21 8.52 17.35 6.65
C ALA A 21 9.68 16.90 5.74
N ALA A 22 9.39 16.58 4.48
CA ALA A 22 10.41 16.22 3.49
C ALA A 22 11.41 17.38 3.25
N THR A 23 10.91 18.61 3.17
CA THR A 23 11.76 19.80 2.99
C THR A 23 12.66 20.04 4.21
N ARG A 24 12.14 19.86 5.43
CA ARG A 24 12.92 19.98 6.67
C ARG A 24 13.96 18.87 6.81
N ALA A 25 13.59 17.63 6.51
CA ALA A 25 14.52 16.50 6.52
C ALA A 25 15.65 16.70 5.51
N GLY A 26 15.35 17.17 4.29
CA GLY A 26 16.37 17.48 3.28
C GLY A 26 17.36 18.56 3.74
N ARG A 27 16.89 19.59 4.45
CA ARG A 27 17.77 20.63 5.04
C ARG A 27 18.68 20.08 6.13
N LEU A 28 18.17 19.22 7.00
CA LEU A 28 18.98 18.59 8.06
C LEU A 28 20.05 17.65 7.50
N VAL A 29 19.69 16.86 6.48
CA VAL A 29 20.67 16.01 5.78
C VAL A 29 21.77 16.85 5.14
N ASN A 30 21.42 17.98 4.52
CA ASN A 30 22.42 18.86 3.91
C ASN A 30 23.34 19.53 4.96
N GLN A 31 22.81 19.88 6.13
CA GLN A 31 23.60 20.39 7.26
C GLN A 31 24.53 19.31 7.84
N LEU A 32 24.08 18.05 7.88
CA LEU A 32 24.89 16.92 8.31
C LEU A 32 26.00 16.61 7.29
N GLU A 33 25.69 16.59 5.99
CA GLU A 33 26.68 16.37 4.92
C GLU A 33 27.79 17.44 5.00
N THR A 34 27.41 18.72 5.14
CA THR A 34 28.37 19.83 5.28
C THR A 34 29.17 19.79 6.59
N SER A 35 28.55 19.39 7.70
CA SER A 35 29.21 19.21 9.00
C SER A 35 30.21 18.04 8.99
N VAL A 36 29.86 16.91 8.37
CA VAL A 36 30.73 15.73 8.25
C VAL A 36 31.89 15.99 7.28
N LEU A 37 31.67 16.75 6.20
CA LEU A 37 32.74 17.13 5.27
C LEU A 37 33.78 18.05 5.92
N ASN A 38 33.36 18.96 6.79
CA ASN A 38 34.22 19.89 7.52
C ASN A 38 34.74 19.36 8.87
N SER A 39 34.38 18.13 9.23
CA SER A 39 34.81 17.49 10.49
C SER A 39 36.32 17.25 10.51
N SER A 40 36.95 17.58 11.65
CA SER A 40 38.39 17.36 11.89
C SER A 40 38.75 15.87 11.95
N ILE A 41 37.79 14.98 12.20
CA ILE A 41 38.00 13.54 12.30
C ILE A 41 38.34 12.93 10.95
N LEU A 42 37.76 13.47 9.87
CA LEU A 42 38.11 13.01 8.54
C LEU A 42 39.29 13.78 7.94
N ALA A 43 39.81 14.84 8.60
CA ALA A 43 40.76 15.83 8.07
C ALA A 43 41.95 15.25 7.29
N SER A 44 42.40 14.03 7.62
CA SER A 44 43.49 13.31 6.98
C SER A 44 43.18 12.75 5.58
N VAL A 45 41.90 12.63 5.21
CA VAL A 45 41.48 12.05 3.92
C VAL A 45 41.18 13.17 2.91
N PRO A 46 41.67 13.12 1.66
CA PRO A 46 41.38 14.15 0.67
C PRO A 46 39.88 14.32 0.43
N LEU A 47 39.41 15.57 0.35
CA LEU A 47 37.99 15.95 0.23
C LEU A 47 37.26 15.21 -0.90
N ARG A 48 37.92 14.94 -2.03
CA ARG A 48 37.35 14.19 -3.17
C ARG A 48 36.92 12.77 -2.80
N TYR A 49 37.72 12.05 -2.02
CA TYR A 49 37.39 10.68 -1.61
C TYR A 49 36.25 10.65 -0.60
N ARG A 50 36.13 11.68 0.25
CA ARG A 50 35.00 11.81 1.20
C ARG A 50 33.70 12.09 0.48
N GLN A 51 33.70 12.98 -0.52
CA GLN A 51 32.52 13.24 -1.35
C GLN A 51 32.07 11.97 -2.08
N LEU A 52 33.01 11.23 -2.66
CA LEU A 52 32.70 9.97 -3.34
C LEU A 52 32.05 8.95 -2.39
N GLY A 53 32.63 8.77 -1.18
CA GLY A 53 32.08 7.86 -0.17
C GLY A 53 30.71 8.27 0.36
N MET A 54 30.48 9.58 0.53
CA MET A 54 29.17 10.07 0.96
C MET A 54 28.12 9.90 -0.13
N GLN A 55 28.50 10.11 -1.40
CA GLN A 55 27.62 9.93 -2.54
C GLN A 55 27.27 8.45 -2.77
N THR A 56 28.20 7.52 -2.58
CA THR A 56 27.91 6.08 -2.66
C THR A 56 26.99 5.61 -1.54
N VAL A 57 27.19 6.08 -0.30
CA VAL A 57 26.28 5.78 0.82
C VAL A 57 24.88 6.32 0.54
N LYS A 58 24.76 7.54 0.02
CA LYS A 58 23.48 8.15 -0.35
C LYS A 58 22.78 7.36 -1.46
N LEU A 59 23.53 6.90 -2.46
CA LEU A 59 23.02 6.06 -3.55
C LEU A 59 22.49 4.72 -3.01
N MET A 60 23.27 4.06 -2.15
CA MET A 60 22.87 2.78 -1.53
C MET A 60 21.63 2.93 -0.66
N LEU A 61 21.54 4.01 0.13
CA LEU A 61 20.38 4.30 0.96
C LEU A 61 19.13 4.54 0.09
N LEU A 62 19.25 5.35 -0.97
CA LEU A 62 18.16 5.59 -1.91
C LEU A 62 17.70 4.30 -2.58
N LEU A 63 18.65 3.46 -3.01
CA LEU A 63 18.36 2.19 -3.66
C LEU A 63 17.63 1.24 -2.71
N ALA A 64 18.05 1.15 -1.44
CA ALA A 64 17.40 0.33 -0.43
C ALA A 64 15.96 0.80 -0.16
N VAL A 65 15.76 2.11 0.04
CA VAL A 65 14.42 2.68 0.26
C VAL A 65 13.51 2.44 -0.96
N ALA A 66 14.03 2.67 -2.17
CA ALA A 66 13.29 2.46 -3.41
C ALA A 66 12.91 0.98 -3.59
N SER A 67 13.82 0.05 -3.29
CA SER A 67 13.56 -1.39 -3.36
C SER A 67 12.42 -1.80 -2.44
N VAL A 68 12.48 -1.40 -1.17
CA VAL A 68 11.42 -1.70 -0.19
C VAL A 68 10.07 -1.11 -0.62
N ALA A 69 10.07 0.15 -1.06
CA ALA A 69 8.85 0.81 -1.55
C ALA A 69 8.25 0.07 -2.76
N PHE A 70 9.09 -0.42 -3.67
CA PHE A 70 8.66 -1.19 -4.83
C PHE A 70 8.01 -2.52 -4.43
N PHE A 71 8.60 -3.28 -3.51
CA PHE A 71 7.98 -4.51 -2.98
C PHE A 71 6.65 -4.24 -2.28
N LEU A 72 6.57 -3.16 -1.49
CA LEU A 72 5.32 -2.75 -0.85
C LEU A 72 4.23 -2.39 -1.87
N ALA A 73 4.60 -1.69 -2.95
CA ALA A 73 3.67 -1.35 -4.01
C ALA A 73 3.12 -2.61 -4.69
N ILE A 74 4.00 -3.56 -5.05
CA ILE A 74 3.58 -4.85 -5.63
C ILE A 74 2.70 -5.61 -4.63
N GLY A 75 3.09 -5.67 -3.36
CA GLY A 75 2.32 -6.35 -2.31
C GLY A 75 0.92 -5.76 -2.15
N MET A 76 0.80 -4.43 -2.18
CA MET A 76 -0.51 -3.76 -2.13
C MET A 76 -1.37 -4.07 -3.35
N VAL A 77 -0.78 -4.09 -4.55
CA VAL A 77 -1.51 -4.48 -5.77
C VAL A 77 -1.97 -5.95 -5.67
N ALA A 78 -1.11 -6.86 -5.20
CA ALA A 78 -1.46 -8.26 -5.02
C ALA A 78 -2.56 -8.47 -3.97
N LEU A 79 -2.50 -7.76 -2.85
CA LEU A 79 -3.57 -7.80 -1.84
C LEU A 79 -4.87 -7.25 -2.40
N TRP A 80 -4.80 -6.16 -3.16
CA TRP A 80 -5.97 -5.56 -3.78
C TRP A 80 -6.61 -6.49 -4.81
N THR A 81 -5.82 -7.16 -5.65
CA THR A 81 -6.36 -8.13 -6.61
C THR A 81 -7.00 -9.31 -5.91
N ILE A 82 -6.37 -9.87 -4.87
CA ILE A 82 -6.95 -10.97 -4.07
C ILE A 82 -8.25 -10.52 -3.38
N ALA A 83 -8.28 -9.31 -2.82
CA ALA A 83 -9.49 -8.78 -2.19
C ALA A 83 -10.60 -8.46 -3.21
N ALA A 84 -10.23 -8.13 -4.45
CA ALA A 84 -11.17 -7.88 -5.54
C ALA A 84 -11.67 -9.17 -6.18
N LEU A 85 -11.07 -10.33 -5.91
CA LEU A 85 -11.68 -11.60 -6.31
C LEU A 85 -13.03 -11.69 -5.59
N PRO A 86 -14.14 -11.87 -6.33
CA PRO A 86 -15.40 -12.17 -5.70
C PRO A 86 -15.22 -13.48 -4.95
N ILE A 87 -15.21 -13.41 -3.62
CA ILE A 87 -15.37 -14.60 -2.80
C ILE A 87 -16.74 -15.13 -3.18
N SER A 88 -16.77 -16.20 -3.98
CA SER A 88 -17.96 -17.01 -4.20
C SER A 88 -18.27 -17.65 -2.86
N ILE A 89 -18.85 -16.86 -1.96
CA ILE A 89 -19.69 -17.36 -0.89
C ILE A 89 -20.89 -17.90 -1.66
N ASP A 90 -20.72 -19.08 -2.25
CA ASP A 90 -21.82 -19.88 -2.75
C ASP A 90 -22.73 -20.02 -1.55
N ARG A 91 -23.75 -19.16 -1.50
CA ARG A 91 -24.64 -19.04 -0.36
C ARG A 91 -25.21 -20.43 -0.16
N GLN A 92 -24.76 -21.08 0.90
CA GLN A 92 -25.20 -22.43 1.17
C GLN A 92 -26.70 -22.33 1.38
N PRO A 93 -27.49 -23.12 0.64
CA PRO A 93 -28.93 -23.03 0.73
C PRO A 93 -29.35 -23.27 2.17
N ARG A 94 -30.20 -22.39 2.70
CA ARG A 94 -30.90 -22.69 3.94
C ARG A 94 -31.98 -23.72 3.63
N ILE A 95 -32.40 -24.47 4.64
CA ILE A 95 -33.43 -25.53 4.56
C ILE A 95 -34.75 -25.06 3.90
N HIS A 96 -35.02 -23.76 3.94
CA HIS A 96 -36.26 -23.15 3.46
C HIS A 96 -36.12 -22.62 2.02
N GLU A 97 -34.90 -22.64 1.44
CA GLU A 97 -34.58 -22.07 0.13
C GLU A 97 -34.57 -23.18 -0.95
N MET A 98 -35.68 -23.92 -1.08
CA MET A 98 -35.83 -25.05 -2.02
C MET A 98 -35.67 -24.66 -3.50
N SER A 99 -35.85 -23.38 -3.85
CA SER A 99 -35.62 -22.85 -5.19
C SER A 99 -34.14 -22.67 -5.54
N HIS A 100 -33.23 -22.83 -4.56
CA HIS A 100 -31.81 -22.70 -4.80
C HIS A 100 -31.31 -23.91 -5.60
N PRO A 101 -30.57 -23.72 -6.71
CA PRO A 101 -30.18 -24.82 -7.61
C PRO A 101 -29.27 -25.86 -6.94
N ARG A 102 -28.66 -25.52 -5.80
CA ARG A 102 -27.83 -26.44 -4.99
C ARG A 102 -28.54 -26.98 -3.73
N HIS A 103 -29.83 -26.73 -3.53
CA HIS A 103 -30.56 -27.19 -2.33
C HIS A 103 -30.62 -28.73 -2.27
N HIS A 104 -30.87 -29.38 -3.41
CA HIS A 104 -30.86 -30.85 -3.53
C HIS A 104 -29.51 -31.50 -3.19
N LEU A 105 -28.39 -30.82 -3.45
CA LEU A 105 -27.05 -31.31 -3.09
C LEU A 105 -26.80 -31.29 -1.58
N ARG A 106 -27.49 -30.42 -0.83
CA ARG A 106 -27.25 -30.22 0.60
C ARG A 106 -28.28 -30.91 1.49
N TYR A 107 -29.53 -30.96 1.05
CA TYR A 107 -30.64 -31.62 1.76
C TYR A 107 -31.29 -32.66 0.84
N PRO A 108 -30.56 -33.70 0.41
CA PRO A 108 -31.10 -34.74 -0.47
C PRO A 108 -32.31 -35.44 0.14
N GLU A 109 -32.42 -35.49 1.48
CA GLU A 109 -33.54 -36.07 2.21
C GLU A 109 -34.89 -35.38 1.95
N MET A 110 -34.88 -34.14 1.44
CA MET A 110 -36.08 -33.38 1.08
C MET A 110 -36.56 -33.62 -0.35
N TYR A 111 -35.87 -34.49 -1.09
CA TYR A 111 -36.19 -34.82 -2.48
C TYR A 111 -36.45 -36.32 -2.63
N ASP A 112 -37.26 -36.68 -3.61
CA ASP A 112 -37.45 -38.07 -4.03
C ASP A 112 -36.29 -38.56 -4.91
N ASP A 113 -36.32 -39.84 -5.29
CA ASP A 113 -35.31 -40.46 -6.15
C ASP A 113 -35.25 -39.84 -7.56
N ASN A 114 -36.28 -39.07 -7.94
CA ASN A 114 -36.36 -38.35 -9.21
C ASN A 114 -35.89 -36.87 -9.08
N GLY A 115 -35.45 -36.45 -7.89
CA GLY A 115 -34.99 -35.09 -7.61
C GLY A 115 -36.12 -34.06 -7.44
N SER A 116 -37.37 -34.51 -7.26
CA SER A 116 -38.53 -33.65 -7.00
C SER A 116 -38.71 -33.44 -5.49
N PRO A 117 -39.17 -32.25 -5.02
CA PRO A 117 -39.40 -32.02 -3.59
C PRO A 117 -40.45 -32.98 -3.03
N ARG A 118 -40.16 -33.58 -1.88
CA ARG A 118 -41.04 -34.54 -1.19
C ARG A 118 -42.10 -33.86 -0.33
#